data_AF-A0AAD1D5U2-F1
#
_entry.id   AF-A0AAD1D5U2-F1
#
_cell.length_a   1.000
_cell.length_b   1.000
_cell.length_c   1.000
_cell.angle_alpha   90.00
_cell.angle_beta   90.00
_cell.angle_gamma   90.00
#
_symmetry.space_group_name_H-M   'P 1'
#
loop_
_entity.id
_entity.type
_entity.pdbx_description
1 polymer ?
#
loop_
_entity_poly.entity_id
_entity_poly.type
_entity_poly.pdbx_seq_one_letter_code
_entity_poly.pdbx_strand_id
1 'polypeptide(L)'
;MGDMTGKQAGERVVSAIAGRGSAQGVSMFLSGTDSAESIWQTIRSHLRAEYGTRTYDSWLKPLALVSVDADTVTLGSPTHFTADWIRNHFAERLRLLWAAQSAAIQHVRIVVENGLKTAAIPEPEQPEAIPATVREAPAFGVALEPRYTFDSFVVGKANELAYNAARTVAEGGPIDFNPLFLHGTTGLGKTHLMHAIGWQIRSAMPGAKVVYMSAEKFMVEFVSAMRDKDTLSFKQKLRTADLLMIDDVQFIAGKDSTQEEFFHTMNEIISAGKRLVITADRSPQNLEGIENRILSRLAWGLVADINPADYELRLSILLEKMKRMPGATVGEDVIDFLARKITSNVRELEGALNRIVAYSTLVGKPIDLDFARQVLADVLKAHDRKVTIDEIQRKVADYYAIKLSDLLSARRAREVARPRQVAMFLAKRLTPRSLPDIGRRFGGRDHTTVMHAVKRIEELRADDSELDADITRLTRIIDA
;
A
#
# COMPACT_ATOMS: atom_id res chain seq x y z
N MET A 1 40.40 48.31 33.66
CA MET A 1 39.86 49.14 32.56
C MET A 1 40.15 48.35 31.28
N GLY A 2 39.26 47.54 30.72
CA GLY A 2 37.89 47.83 30.29
C GLY A 2 37.96 48.75 29.07
N ASP A 3 37.40 48.49 27.90
CA ASP A 3 36.59 47.40 27.32
C ASP A 3 36.50 47.70 25.79
N MET A 4 35.93 46.74 25.05
CA MET A 4 35.27 46.87 23.74
C MET A 4 36.06 46.72 22.42
N THR A 5 35.64 45.65 21.75
CA THR A 5 35.84 45.19 20.39
C THR A 5 34.88 45.88 19.40
N GLY A 6 35.34 46.04 18.16
CA GLY A 6 34.55 46.57 17.04
C GLY A 6 35.09 46.13 15.68
N LYS A 7 34.34 45.18 15.09
CA LYS A 7 34.28 44.64 13.72
C LYS A 7 34.99 45.31 12.52
N GLN A 8 35.36 44.38 11.60
CA GLN A 8 35.34 44.41 10.12
C GLN A 8 36.48 45.17 9.41
N ALA A 9 36.97 44.77 8.24
CA ALA A 9 36.91 43.59 7.38
C ALA A 9 37.73 43.97 6.13
N GLY A 10 38.40 43.04 5.45
CA GLY A 10 38.93 43.33 4.13
C GLY A 10 40.08 42.44 3.67
N GLU A 11 39.74 41.46 2.83
CA GLU A 11 40.49 41.02 1.65
C GLU A 11 41.89 40.37 1.78
N ARG A 12 42.00 39.25 1.04
CA ARG A 12 43.22 38.60 0.48
C ARG A 12 44.09 37.84 1.46
N VAL A 13 44.15 36.52 1.30
CA VAL A 13 45.36 35.84 0.79
C VAL A 13 44.93 34.59 -0.01
N VAL A 14 45.37 34.57 -1.26
CA VAL A 14 45.39 33.44 -2.19
C VAL A 14 46.70 32.67 -1.99
N SER A 15 46.64 31.35 -2.22
CA SER A 15 47.77 30.46 -2.56
C SER A 15 48.63 29.89 -1.43
N ALA A 16 48.51 28.57 -1.21
CA ALA A 16 49.66 27.67 -1.20
C ALA A 16 49.26 26.18 -1.43
N ILE A 17 49.69 25.69 -2.60
CA ILE A 17 50.23 24.34 -2.89
C ILE A 17 49.26 23.22 -3.34
N ALA A 18 49.50 22.85 -4.59
CA ALA A 18 48.90 21.81 -5.41
C ALA A 18 49.36 20.37 -5.05
N GLY A 19 48.56 19.38 -5.44
CA GLY A 19 49.03 18.00 -5.60
C GLY A 19 47.98 16.94 -5.91
N ARG A 20 47.78 16.65 -7.22
CA ARG A 20 47.36 15.37 -7.85
C ARG A 20 45.93 14.85 -7.54
N GLY A 21 45.05 14.49 -8.48
CA GLY A 21 45.11 14.37 -9.93
C GLY A 21 43.72 14.03 -10.51
N SER A 22 43.51 14.46 -11.75
CA SER A 22 42.62 13.92 -12.81
C SER A 22 41.20 13.46 -12.46
N ALA A 23 40.22 14.30 -12.79
CA ALA A 23 39.10 13.92 -13.66
C ALA A 23 38.59 15.19 -14.39
N GLN A 24 38.94 15.29 -15.68
CA GLN A 24 38.48 16.32 -16.62
C GLN A 24 37.02 16.09 -17.02
N GLY A 25 36.27 17.17 -17.23
CA GLY A 25 35.02 17.15 -18.00
C GLY A 25 33.95 18.15 -17.58
N VAL A 26 34.29 19.44 -17.44
CA VAL A 26 33.28 20.52 -17.37
C VAL A 26 33.15 21.13 -18.76
N SER A 27 31.95 21.06 -19.35
CA SER A 27 31.59 21.93 -20.48
C SER A 27 30.28 22.64 -20.14
N MET A 28 30.33 23.95 -20.26
CA MET A 28 29.37 24.94 -19.79
C MET A 28 28.81 25.64 -21.02
N PHE A 29 27.50 25.54 -21.29
CA PHE A 29 26.83 26.47 -22.21
C PHE A 29 25.35 26.63 -21.85
N LEU A 30 25.04 27.67 -21.07
CA LEU A 30 23.80 28.44 -21.25
C LEU A 30 24.14 29.92 -20.93
N SER A 31 24.00 30.76 -21.94
CA SER A 31 24.06 32.23 -21.81
C SER A 31 22.64 32.77 -21.98
N GLY A 32 22.20 33.63 -21.06
CA GLY A 32 20.90 34.33 -21.13
C GLY A 32 19.97 34.14 -19.94
N THR A 33 20.32 34.75 -18.81
CA THR A 33 19.43 35.28 -17.73
C THR A 33 18.25 34.42 -17.23
N ASP A 34 18.50 33.15 -16.95
CA ASP A 34 18.11 32.52 -15.69
C ASP A 34 19.14 31.43 -15.43
N SER A 35 19.89 31.52 -14.33
CA SER A 35 20.87 30.48 -14.03
C SER A 35 20.12 29.15 -13.87
N ALA A 36 20.67 28.05 -14.38
CA ALA A 36 20.01 26.74 -14.23
C ALA A 36 19.67 26.42 -12.76
N GLU A 37 20.44 27.00 -11.83
CA GLU A 37 20.17 26.96 -10.40
C GLU A 37 18.93 27.78 -9.97
N SER A 38 18.69 28.97 -10.55
CA SER A 38 17.45 29.77 -10.36
C SER A 38 16.21 28.97 -10.75
N ILE A 39 16.25 28.33 -11.92
CA ILE A 39 15.18 27.46 -12.42
C ILE A 39 14.97 26.28 -11.48
N TRP A 40 16.06 25.65 -11.02
CA TRP A 40 15.99 24.54 -10.08
C TRP A 40 15.37 24.92 -8.74
N GLN A 41 15.71 26.08 -8.17
CA GLN A 41 15.10 26.55 -6.91
C GLN A 41 13.59 26.83 -7.06
N THR A 42 13.16 27.32 -8.22
CA THR A 42 11.75 27.54 -8.54
C THR A 42 11.00 26.20 -8.64
N ILE A 43 11.58 25.23 -9.36
CA ILE A 43 11.03 23.87 -9.48
C ILE A 43 10.93 23.20 -8.10
N ARG A 44 11.97 23.33 -7.26
CA ARG A 44 11.98 22.83 -5.88
C ARG A 44 10.86 23.40 -5.04
N SER A 45 10.60 24.69 -5.16
CA SER A 45 9.51 25.36 -4.43
C SER A 45 8.14 24.86 -4.89
N HIS A 46 7.96 24.68 -6.20
CA HIS A 46 6.74 24.11 -6.78
C HIS A 46 6.50 22.67 -6.31
N LEU A 47 7.53 21.82 -6.37
CA LEU A 47 7.46 20.43 -5.90
C LEU A 47 7.12 20.34 -4.40
N ARG A 48 7.63 21.26 -3.59
CA ARG A 48 7.33 21.31 -2.14
C ARG A 48 5.88 21.71 -1.87
N ALA A 49 5.34 22.65 -2.63
CA ALA A 49 3.94 23.07 -2.52
C ALA A 49 2.97 21.96 -3.01
N GLU A 50 3.35 21.26 -4.08
CA GLU A 50 2.52 20.23 -4.72
C GLU A 50 2.46 18.91 -3.93
N TYR A 51 3.59 18.42 -3.43
CA TYR A 51 3.67 17.12 -2.77
C TYR A 51 3.71 17.19 -1.23
N GLY A 52 3.72 18.40 -0.69
CA GLY A 52 3.81 18.66 0.75
C GLY A 52 5.21 18.42 1.32
N THR A 53 5.46 19.00 2.50
CA THR A 53 6.78 19.05 3.15
C THR A 53 7.37 17.68 3.40
N ARG A 54 6.56 16.71 3.84
CA ARG A 54 7.01 15.37 4.24
C ARG A 54 7.52 14.54 3.05
N THR A 55 6.78 14.54 1.95
CA THR A 55 7.17 13.83 0.71
C THR A 55 8.38 14.50 0.07
N TYR A 56 8.38 15.83 0.05
CA TYR A 56 9.50 16.60 -0.47
C TYR A 56 10.79 16.35 0.31
N ASP A 57 10.75 16.47 1.64
CA ASP A 57 11.94 16.31 2.49
C ASP A 57 12.52 14.89 2.42
N SER A 58 11.67 13.88 2.26
CA SER A 58 12.10 12.47 2.22
C SER A 58 12.69 12.04 0.87
N TRP A 59 12.25 12.63 -0.25
CA TRP A 59 12.56 12.10 -1.58
C TRP A 59 13.09 13.12 -2.58
N LEU A 60 12.59 14.35 -2.57
CA LEU A 60 12.90 15.34 -3.61
C LEU A 60 13.97 16.36 -3.15
N LYS A 61 14.03 16.64 -1.84
CA LYS A 61 15.05 17.52 -1.25
C LYS A 61 16.48 17.03 -1.46
N PRO A 62 16.78 15.71 -1.42
CA PRO A 62 18.14 15.21 -1.65
C PRO A 62 18.61 15.27 -3.12
N LEU A 63 17.73 15.61 -4.07
CA LEU A 63 18.14 15.80 -5.46
C LEU A 63 18.97 17.08 -5.61
N ALA A 64 20.12 16.95 -6.26
CA ALA A 64 20.95 18.07 -6.68
C ALA A 64 20.94 18.20 -8.20
N LEU A 65 21.08 19.42 -8.70
CA LEU A 65 21.33 19.67 -10.11
C LEU A 65 22.81 19.38 -10.41
N VAL A 66 23.09 18.46 -11.32
CA VAL A 66 24.47 18.06 -11.70
C VAL A 66 24.93 18.81 -12.93
N SER A 67 24.14 18.73 -14.00
CA SER A 67 24.42 19.40 -15.26
C SER A 67 23.14 19.73 -16.01
N VAL A 68 23.23 20.74 -16.87
CA VAL A 68 22.20 21.06 -17.87
C VAL A 68 22.90 21.17 -19.20
N ASP A 69 22.60 20.23 -20.08
CA ASP A 69 23.04 20.20 -21.47
C ASP A 69 21.95 20.80 -22.38
N ALA A 70 22.19 20.85 -23.69
CA ALA A 70 21.32 21.52 -24.65
C ALA A 70 19.87 20.99 -24.67
N ASP A 71 19.64 19.70 -24.37
CA ASP A 71 18.31 19.07 -24.38
C ASP A 71 17.98 18.26 -23.11
N THR A 72 18.95 18.09 -22.21
CA THR A 72 18.89 17.14 -21.10
C THR A 72 19.35 17.77 -19.79
N VAL A 73 18.55 17.62 -18.73
CA VAL A 73 18.93 17.97 -17.36
C VAL A 73 19.34 16.71 -16.60
N THR A 74 20.50 16.73 -15.95
CA THR A 74 20.97 15.65 -15.10
C THR A 74 20.81 16.01 -13.62
N LEU A 75 20.02 15.22 -12.90
CA LEU A 75 19.80 15.34 -11.45
C LEU A 75 20.49 14.20 -10.70
N GLY A 76 21.20 14.56 -9.64
CA GLY A 76 22.00 13.67 -8.81
C GLY A 76 21.20 13.25 -7.59
N SER A 77 21.10 11.95 -7.37
CA SER A 77 20.51 11.36 -6.17
C SER A 77 21.59 10.71 -5.31
N PRO A 78 21.47 10.76 -3.97
CA PRO A 78 22.48 10.23 -3.04
C PRO A 78 22.56 8.69 -3.05
N THR A 79 21.50 7.99 -3.49
CA THR A 79 21.50 6.53 -3.59
C THR A 79 20.83 6.06 -4.88
N HIS A 80 21.17 4.83 -5.32
CA HIS A 80 20.53 4.19 -6.47
C HIS A 80 19.03 3.94 -6.26
N PHE A 81 18.65 3.61 -5.03
CA PHE A 81 17.25 3.40 -4.66
C PHE A 81 16.43 4.68 -4.77
N THR A 82 16.93 5.78 -4.20
CA THR A 82 16.28 7.10 -4.32
C THR A 82 16.23 7.54 -5.78
N ALA A 83 17.27 7.25 -6.58
CA ALA A 83 17.30 7.55 -8.01
C ALA A 83 16.19 6.81 -8.78
N ASP A 84 16.07 5.49 -8.56
CA ASP A 84 15.09 4.64 -9.23
C ASP A 84 13.65 4.99 -8.79
N TRP A 85 13.43 5.26 -7.51
CA TRP A 85 12.12 5.64 -6.99
C TRP A 85 11.65 6.97 -7.58
N ILE A 86 12.53 7.98 -7.63
CA ILE A 86 12.23 9.28 -8.26
C ILE A 86 12.01 9.10 -9.76
N ARG A 87 12.79 8.24 -10.42
CA ARG A 87 12.61 7.95 -11.84
C ARG A 87 11.23 7.35 -12.14
N ASN A 88 10.77 6.43 -11.29
CA ASN A 88 9.48 5.75 -11.51
C ASN A 88 8.27 6.62 -11.14
N HIS A 89 8.40 7.55 -10.20
CA HIS A 89 7.25 8.30 -9.66
C HIS A 89 7.23 9.79 -10.02
N PHE A 90 8.38 10.40 -10.31
CA PHE A 90 8.52 11.86 -10.50
C PHE A 90 9.21 12.27 -11.80
N ALA A 91 9.75 11.34 -12.60
CA ALA A 91 10.47 11.68 -13.82
C ALA A 91 9.64 12.51 -14.81
N GLU A 92 8.41 12.09 -15.11
CA GLU A 92 7.53 12.85 -16.00
C GLU A 92 7.18 14.22 -15.44
N ARG A 93 6.97 14.32 -14.12
CA ARG A 93 6.66 15.61 -13.49
C ARG A 93 7.86 16.56 -13.55
N LEU A 94 9.05 16.07 -13.23
CA LEU A 94 10.29 16.83 -13.33
C LEU A 94 10.51 17.29 -14.77
N ARG A 95 10.31 16.41 -15.75
CA ARG A 95 10.41 16.72 -17.18
C ARG A 95 9.47 17.85 -17.59
N LEU A 96 8.20 17.79 -17.18
CA LEU A 96 7.21 18.83 -17.48
C LEU A 96 7.55 20.17 -16.82
N LEU A 97 8.03 20.16 -15.58
CA LEU A 97 8.42 21.38 -14.86
C LEU A 97 9.66 22.04 -15.49
N TRP A 98 10.64 21.25 -15.95
CA TRP A 98 11.80 21.77 -16.67
C TRP A 98 11.42 22.30 -18.06
N ALA A 99 10.57 21.59 -18.81
CA ALA A 99 10.10 22.01 -20.13
C ALA A 99 9.25 23.30 -20.08
N ALA A 100 8.53 23.53 -18.98
CA ALA A 100 7.76 24.77 -18.77
C ALA A 100 8.64 26.01 -18.55
N GLN A 101 9.87 25.82 -18.07
CA GLN A 101 10.82 26.91 -17.78
C GLN A 101 11.85 27.10 -18.91
N SER A 102 12.17 26.03 -19.65
CA SER A 102 13.03 26.10 -20.83
C SER A 102 12.53 25.13 -21.90
N ALA A 103 12.07 25.67 -23.03
CA ALA A 103 11.59 24.90 -24.17
C ALA A 103 12.69 24.04 -24.84
N ALA A 104 13.96 24.28 -24.52
CA ALA A 104 15.08 23.48 -25.01
C ALA A 104 15.21 22.13 -24.28
N ILE A 105 14.76 22.02 -23.02
CA ILE A 105 14.90 20.79 -22.22
C ILE A 105 13.77 19.81 -22.56
N GLN A 106 14.14 18.66 -23.10
CA GLN A 106 13.20 17.59 -23.46
C GLN A 106 13.35 16.36 -22.56
N HIS A 107 14.50 16.18 -21.92
CA HIS A 107 14.81 14.99 -21.13
C HIS A 107 15.32 15.34 -19.72
N VAL A 108 14.94 14.52 -18.74
CA VAL A 108 15.48 14.57 -17.37
C VAL A 108 16.10 13.21 -17.06
N ARG A 109 17.40 13.23 -16.76
CA ARG A 109 18.18 12.05 -16.38
C ARG A 109 18.45 12.09 -14.88
N ILE A 110 18.19 10.97 -14.20
CA ILE A 110 18.49 10.84 -12.76
C ILE A 110 19.64 9.86 -12.61
N VAL A 111 20.76 10.34 -12.09
CA VAL A 111 22.01 9.60 -11.89
C VAL A 111 22.33 9.48 -10.40
N VAL A 112 23.14 8.48 -10.06
CA VAL A 112 23.68 8.33 -8.71
C VAL A 112 25.00 9.07 -8.64
N GLU A 113 25.08 10.09 -7.80
CA GLU A 113 26.31 10.84 -7.59
C GLU A 113 26.88 10.54 -6.21
N ASN A 114 27.85 9.61 -6.17
CA ASN A 114 28.63 9.31 -4.98
C ASN A 114 29.61 10.46 -4.71
N GLY A 115 29.12 11.55 -4.15
CA GLY A 115 29.93 12.75 -3.95
C GLY A 115 29.15 14.00 -3.53
N LEU A 116 27.82 13.96 -3.48
CA LEU A 116 27.03 15.05 -2.89
C LEU A 116 27.32 15.12 -1.39
N LYS A 117 28.27 16.00 -1.05
CA LYS A 117 28.67 16.33 0.31
C LYS A 117 27.42 16.58 1.13
N THR A 118 27.18 15.69 2.09
CA THR A 118 26.34 15.98 3.25
C THR A 118 26.84 17.30 3.81
N ALA A 119 25.96 18.30 3.93
CA ALA A 119 26.32 19.58 4.52
C ALA A 119 27.02 19.31 5.87
N ALA A 120 28.29 19.70 5.95
CA ALA A 120 29.14 19.47 7.09
C ALA A 120 28.48 20.07 8.34
N ILE A 121 28.22 19.20 9.31
CA ILE A 121 27.88 19.60 10.68
C ILE A 121 29.16 20.23 11.25
N PRO A 122 29.13 21.46 11.80
CA PRO A 122 30.30 22.03 12.44
C PRO A 122 30.71 21.12 13.61
N GLU A 123 31.98 20.75 13.62
CA GLU A 123 32.63 20.01 14.69
C GLU A 123 32.47 20.78 16.02
N PRO A 124 31.85 20.22 17.06
CA PRO A 124 31.74 20.92 18.33
C PRO A 124 33.06 20.78 19.08
N GLU A 125 33.62 21.94 19.46
CA GLU A 125 34.60 22.06 20.53
C GLU A 125 34.11 21.29 21.77
N GLN A 126 35.03 20.54 22.37
CA GLN A 126 34.81 19.73 23.57
C GLN A 126 34.11 20.54 24.67
N PRO A 127 32.92 20.12 25.13
CA PRO A 127 32.40 20.54 26.41
C PRO A 127 32.75 19.48 27.47
N GLU A 128 33.17 19.99 28.62
CA GLU A 128 33.42 19.23 29.84
C GLU A 128 32.26 18.29 30.21
N ALA A 129 32.63 17.20 30.89
CA ALA A 129 31.79 16.06 31.21
C ALA A 129 30.51 16.42 31.99
N ILE A 130 29.36 15.99 31.45
CA ILE A 130 28.08 15.86 32.16
C ILE A 130 27.64 14.39 31.98
N PRO A 131 27.20 13.68 33.04
CA PRO A 131 27.08 12.22 33.01
C PRO A 131 26.00 11.74 32.03
N ALA A 132 26.32 10.63 31.37
CA ALA A 132 25.59 10.04 30.27
C ALA A 132 24.17 9.59 30.65
N THR A 133 23.16 10.23 30.07
CA THR A 133 21.88 9.56 29.77
C THR A 133 22.03 8.78 28.47
N VAL A 134 21.87 7.47 28.56
CA VAL A 134 21.90 6.49 27.47
C VAL A 134 21.05 6.98 26.30
N ARG A 135 21.69 7.39 25.19
CA ARG A 135 21.01 7.55 23.89
C ARG A 135 20.96 6.18 23.21
N GLU A 136 19.77 5.60 23.14
CA GLU A 136 19.52 4.38 22.37
C GLU A 136 19.89 4.58 20.89
N ALA A 137 20.49 3.55 20.30
CA ALA A 137 20.78 3.45 18.86
C ALA A 137 19.48 3.56 18.03
N PRO A 138 19.55 3.98 16.74
CA PRO A 138 18.36 4.05 15.89
C PRO A 138 17.64 2.69 15.84
N ALA A 139 16.33 2.72 16.12
CA ALA A 139 15.51 1.52 16.25
C ALA A 139 15.49 0.72 14.93
N PHE A 140 15.84 -0.57 15.02
CA PHE A 140 15.71 -1.53 13.94
C PHE A 140 14.22 -1.82 13.65
N GLY A 141 13.84 -1.83 12.37
CA GLY A 141 12.43 -1.95 11.94
C GLY A 141 11.80 -0.62 11.50
N VAL A 142 10.47 -0.56 11.48
CA VAL A 142 9.68 0.64 11.18
C VAL A 142 8.90 1.03 12.42
N ALA A 143 8.82 2.34 12.70
CA ALA A 143 8.03 2.85 13.80
C ALA A 143 6.55 2.48 13.64
N LEU A 144 5.90 2.10 14.75
CA LEU A 144 4.47 1.84 14.75
C LEU A 144 3.70 3.12 14.42
N GLU A 145 2.74 3.04 13.50
CA GLU A 145 1.77 4.09 13.20
C GLU A 145 0.91 4.39 14.44
N PRO A 146 0.98 5.60 15.03
CA PRO A 146 0.26 5.95 16.26
C PRO A 146 -1.26 5.89 16.13
N ARG A 147 -1.80 6.02 14.91
CA ARG A 147 -3.25 6.01 14.66
C ARG A 147 -3.86 4.62 14.68
N TYR A 148 -3.06 3.56 14.58
CA TYR A 148 -3.52 2.17 14.49
C TYR A 148 -3.50 1.48 15.84
N THR A 149 -4.50 1.76 16.66
CA THR A 149 -4.71 1.17 17.99
C THR A 149 -5.99 0.33 18.02
N PHE A 150 -6.15 -0.54 19.02
CA PHE A 150 -7.40 -1.30 19.16
C PHE A 150 -8.61 -0.40 19.38
N ASP A 151 -8.45 0.71 20.12
CA ASP A 151 -9.54 1.68 20.37
C ASP A 151 -10.02 2.38 19.10
N SER A 152 -9.19 2.38 18.06
CA SER A 152 -9.52 2.94 16.74
C SER A 152 -10.05 1.92 15.74
N PHE A 153 -10.06 0.64 16.12
CA PHE A 153 -10.50 -0.44 15.26
C PHE A 153 -11.98 -0.73 15.51
N VAL A 154 -12.80 -0.56 14.47
CA VAL A 154 -14.23 -0.86 14.57
C VAL A 154 -14.46 -2.35 14.30
N VAL A 155 -15.10 -3.01 15.28
CA VAL A 155 -15.37 -4.44 15.23
C VAL A 155 -16.77 -4.70 14.66
N GLY A 156 -16.87 -5.72 13.81
CA GLY A 156 -18.12 -6.28 13.32
C GLY A 156 -17.92 -7.74 12.92
N LYS A 157 -18.99 -8.42 12.51
CA LYS A 157 -18.95 -9.85 12.18
C LYS A 157 -17.86 -10.22 11.17
N ALA A 158 -17.55 -9.32 10.23
CA ALA A 158 -16.56 -9.55 9.18
C ALA A 158 -15.09 -9.61 9.69
N ASN A 159 -14.80 -9.05 10.87
CA ASN A 159 -13.44 -8.94 11.41
C ASN A 159 -13.30 -9.36 12.89
N GLU A 160 -14.37 -9.87 13.49
CA GLU A 160 -14.45 -10.23 14.91
C GLU A 160 -13.42 -11.29 15.31
N LEU A 161 -13.30 -12.37 14.53
CA LEU A 161 -12.32 -13.45 14.80
C LEU A 161 -10.89 -12.91 14.82
N ALA A 162 -10.51 -12.16 13.77
CA ALA A 162 -9.19 -11.55 13.67
C ALA A 162 -8.91 -10.53 14.78
N TYR A 163 -9.91 -9.74 15.17
CA TYR A 163 -9.79 -8.80 16.28
C TYR A 163 -9.57 -9.52 17.62
N ASN A 164 -10.36 -10.55 17.92
CA ASN A 164 -10.23 -11.32 19.15
C ASN A 164 -8.89 -12.05 19.21
N ALA A 165 -8.46 -12.67 18.10
CA ALA A 165 -7.15 -13.28 17.98
C ALA A 165 -6.01 -12.28 18.25
N ALA A 166 -6.10 -11.09 17.65
CA ALA A 166 -5.14 -10.01 17.88
C ALA A 166 -5.12 -9.55 19.34
N ARG A 167 -6.29 -9.40 19.99
CA ARG A 167 -6.38 -9.07 21.42
C ARG A 167 -5.70 -10.13 22.28
N THR A 168 -5.96 -11.41 22.05
CA THR A 168 -5.33 -12.51 22.81
C THR A 168 -3.80 -12.50 22.69
N VAL A 169 -3.25 -12.28 21.49
CA VAL A 169 -1.79 -12.15 21.32
C VAL A 169 -1.22 -10.97 22.10
N ALA A 170 -1.99 -9.89 22.22
CA ALA A 170 -1.58 -8.64 22.83
C ALA A 170 -1.67 -8.59 24.36
N GLU A 171 -2.41 -9.52 25.00
CA GLU A 171 -2.63 -9.57 26.46
C GLU A 171 -1.39 -9.94 27.29
N GLY A 172 -0.27 -10.33 26.64
CA GLY A 172 1.02 -10.51 27.29
C GLY A 172 1.21 -11.82 28.08
N GLY A 173 0.16 -12.60 28.28
CA GLY A 173 0.20 -13.94 28.87
C GLY A 173 0.74 -15.04 27.93
N PRO A 174 0.81 -16.30 28.40
CA PRO A 174 1.08 -17.46 27.53
C PRO A 174 0.11 -17.46 26.34
N ILE A 175 0.61 -17.79 25.14
CA ILE A 175 -0.24 -17.88 23.95
C ILE A 175 -0.32 -19.33 23.53
N ASP A 176 -1.55 -19.84 23.39
CA ASP A 176 -1.82 -21.22 22.99
C ASP A 176 -1.60 -21.47 21.49
N PHE A 177 -1.45 -20.40 20.70
CA PHE A 177 -1.22 -20.44 19.27
C PHE A 177 -0.08 -19.48 18.87
N ASN A 178 0.85 -19.96 18.04
CA ASN A 178 1.93 -19.13 17.50
C ASN A 178 2.45 -19.79 16.22
N PRO A 179 2.48 -19.10 15.06
CA PRO A 179 2.20 -17.68 14.83
C PRO A 179 0.71 -17.31 14.83
N LEU A 180 0.41 -16.01 14.89
CA LEU A 180 -0.85 -15.45 14.42
C LEU A 180 -0.71 -15.02 12.97
N PHE A 181 -1.52 -15.58 12.08
CA PHE A 181 -1.55 -15.26 10.67
C PHE A 181 -2.86 -14.56 10.29
N LEU A 182 -2.78 -13.28 9.93
CA LEU A 182 -3.92 -12.46 9.52
C LEU A 182 -3.98 -12.35 8.00
N HIS A 183 -5.10 -12.73 7.38
CA HIS A 183 -5.24 -12.61 5.92
C HIS A 183 -6.55 -12.01 5.48
N GLY A 184 -6.56 -11.51 4.25
CA GLY A 184 -7.70 -10.84 3.63
C GLY A 184 -7.21 -9.92 2.53
N THR A 185 -8.10 -9.46 1.67
CA THR A 185 -7.72 -8.56 0.57
C THR A 185 -7.20 -7.21 1.08
N THR A 186 -6.83 -6.32 0.15
CA THR A 186 -6.25 -5.02 0.49
C THR A 186 -7.26 -4.14 1.25
N GLY A 187 -6.76 -3.37 2.22
CA GLY A 187 -7.57 -2.36 2.90
C GLY A 187 -8.66 -2.88 3.84
N LEU A 188 -8.53 -4.10 4.39
CA LEU A 188 -9.48 -4.67 5.36
C LEU A 188 -9.09 -4.48 6.83
N GLY A 189 -7.90 -3.94 7.12
CA GLY A 189 -7.46 -3.67 8.50
C GLY A 189 -6.36 -4.59 9.05
N LYS A 190 -5.76 -5.45 8.21
CA LYS A 190 -4.62 -6.32 8.58
C LYS A 190 -3.47 -5.55 9.27
N THR A 191 -2.92 -4.56 8.60
CA THR A 191 -1.85 -3.69 9.12
C THR A 191 -2.32 -2.93 10.38
N HIS A 192 -3.59 -2.52 10.44
CA HIS A 192 -4.13 -1.84 11.62
C HIS A 192 -4.07 -2.76 12.85
N LEU A 193 -4.62 -3.98 12.76
CA LEU A 193 -4.58 -4.95 13.86
C LEU A 193 -3.16 -5.28 14.26
N MET A 194 -2.26 -5.50 13.29
CA MET A 194 -0.84 -5.75 13.56
C MET A 194 -0.21 -4.63 14.39
N HIS A 195 -0.41 -3.37 14.00
CA HIS A 195 0.08 -2.23 14.77
C HIS A 195 -0.55 -2.11 16.16
N ALA A 196 -1.85 -2.40 16.27
CA ALA A 196 -2.57 -2.37 17.54
C ALA A 196 -2.01 -3.38 18.54
N ILE A 197 -1.64 -4.60 18.08
CA ILE A 197 -0.94 -5.59 18.89
C ILE A 197 0.38 -5.00 19.42
N GLY A 198 1.18 -4.41 18.54
CA GLY A 198 2.46 -3.80 18.91
C GLY A 198 2.34 -2.70 19.95
N TRP A 199 1.35 -1.81 19.81
CA TRP A 199 1.10 -0.75 20.79
C TRP A 199 0.67 -1.29 22.15
N GLN A 200 -0.26 -2.25 22.16
CA GLN A 200 -0.75 -2.85 23.40
C GLN A 200 0.37 -3.58 24.15
N ILE A 201 1.21 -4.34 23.45
CA ILE A 201 2.37 -5.04 24.04
C ILE A 201 3.37 -4.03 24.59
N ARG A 202 3.68 -2.96 23.86
CA ARG A 202 4.59 -1.91 24.34
C ARG A 202 4.05 -1.19 25.58
N SER A 203 2.73 -1.02 25.68
CA SER A 203 2.08 -0.44 26.85
C SER A 203 2.06 -1.39 28.05
N ALA A 204 1.78 -2.68 27.83
CA ALA A 204 1.69 -3.68 28.88
C ALA A 204 3.07 -4.13 29.38
N MET A 205 4.07 -4.15 28.50
CA MET A 205 5.45 -4.56 28.75
C MET A 205 6.41 -3.49 28.20
N PRO A 206 6.70 -2.41 28.95
CA PRO A 206 7.53 -1.30 28.46
C PRO A 206 8.95 -1.67 28.02
N GLY A 207 9.49 -2.80 28.52
CA GLY A 207 10.79 -3.33 28.13
C GLY A 207 10.77 -4.29 26.93
N ALA A 208 9.59 -4.63 26.40
CA ALA A 208 9.47 -5.59 25.30
C ALA A 208 9.99 -4.99 24.00
N LYS A 209 10.83 -5.76 23.30
CA LYS A 209 11.35 -5.41 21.98
C LYS A 209 10.32 -5.74 20.90
N VAL A 210 9.58 -4.73 20.47
CA VAL A 210 8.61 -4.84 19.37
C VAL A 210 9.28 -4.46 18.05
N VAL A 211 9.31 -5.40 17.10
CA VAL A 211 9.86 -5.19 15.75
C VAL A 211 8.74 -5.34 14.72
N TYR A 212 8.55 -4.29 13.91
CA TYR A 212 7.63 -4.27 12.78
C TYR A 212 8.39 -4.00 11.48
N MET A 213 8.09 -4.76 10.43
CA MET A 213 8.56 -4.48 9.07
C MET A 213 7.68 -5.16 8.02
N SER A 214 7.67 -4.65 6.79
CA SER A 214 7.10 -5.39 5.65
C SER A 214 8.05 -6.52 5.22
N ALA A 215 7.52 -7.54 4.58
CA ALA A 215 8.31 -8.62 3.99
C ALA A 215 9.27 -8.12 2.89
N GLU A 216 8.86 -7.07 2.15
CA GLU A 216 9.74 -6.35 1.22
C GLU A 216 10.93 -5.69 1.95
N LYS A 217 10.69 -5.00 3.08
CA LYS A 217 11.75 -4.41 3.87
C LYS A 217 12.68 -5.47 4.46
N PHE A 218 12.12 -6.59 4.92
CA PHE A 218 12.91 -7.76 5.37
C PHE A 218 13.85 -8.24 4.27
N MET A 219 13.34 -8.41 3.04
CA MET A 219 14.13 -8.78 1.87
C MET A 219 15.26 -7.78 1.61
N VAL A 220 14.94 -6.48 1.56
CA VAL A 220 15.92 -5.42 1.27
C VAL A 220 17.03 -5.38 2.32
N GLU A 221 16.68 -5.43 3.60
CA GLU A 221 17.66 -5.42 4.69
C GLU A 221 18.52 -6.69 4.70
N PHE A 222 17.92 -7.85 4.42
CA PHE A 222 18.66 -9.11 4.32
C PHE A 222 19.67 -9.09 3.16
N VAL A 223 19.25 -8.62 1.98
CA VAL A 223 20.13 -8.50 0.81
C VAL A 223 21.26 -7.51 1.06
N SER A 224 20.99 -6.38 1.72
CA SER A 224 22.04 -5.44 2.14
C SER A 224 23.03 -6.09 3.09
N ALA A 225 22.54 -6.80 4.12
CA ALA A 225 23.40 -7.49 5.08
C ALA A 225 24.25 -8.58 4.43
N MET A 226 23.74 -9.28 3.40
CA MET A 226 24.55 -10.22 2.61
C MET A 226 25.66 -9.52 1.84
N ARG A 227 25.34 -8.40 1.18
CA ARG A 227 26.32 -7.61 0.42
C ARG A 227 27.43 -7.06 1.33
N ASP A 228 27.06 -6.61 2.52
CA ASP A 228 27.98 -6.02 3.50
C ASP A 228 28.66 -7.07 4.38
N LYS A 229 28.36 -8.37 4.17
CA LYS A 229 28.84 -9.52 4.97
C LYS A 229 28.50 -9.39 6.47
N ASP A 230 27.38 -8.75 6.79
CA ASP A 230 26.89 -8.47 8.15
C ASP A 230 25.56 -9.20 8.45
N THR A 231 25.36 -10.38 7.86
CA THR A 231 24.14 -11.19 8.06
C THR A 231 23.93 -11.59 9.52
N LEU A 232 25.00 -11.74 10.29
CA LEU A 232 24.93 -12.09 11.71
C LEU A 232 24.23 -11.00 12.52
N SER A 233 24.58 -9.72 12.30
CA SER A 233 23.97 -8.60 13.02
C SER A 233 22.50 -8.44 12.65
N PHE A 234 22.15 -8.63 11.37
CA PHE A 234 20.74 -8.66 10.92
C PHE A 234 19.93 -9.72 11.70
N LYS A 235 20.45 -10.96 11.74
CA LYS A 235 19.83 -12.07 12.48
C LYS A 235 19.66 -11.76 13.96
N GLN A 236 20.69 -11.23 14.61
CA GLN A 236 20.64 -10.90 16.04
C GLN A 236 19.55 -9.85 16.34
N LYS A 237 19.42 -8.81 15.51
CA LYS A 237 18.40 -7.78 15.71
C LYS A 237 16.99 -8.38 15.71
N LEU A 238 16.68 -9.24 14.73
CA LEU A 238 15.39 -9.94 14.65
C LEU A 238 15.17 -10.93 15.80
N ARG A 239 16.17 -11.76 16.12
CA ARG A 239 16.08 -12.76 17.21
C ARG A 239 15.85 -12.15 18.58
N THR A 240 16.27 -10.90 18.80
CA THR A 240 16.04 -10.22 20.08
C THR A 240 14.62 -9.71 20.26
N ALA A 241 13.79 -9.68 19.22
CA ALA A 241 12.40 -9.23 19.33
C ALA A 241 11.57 -10.12 20.26
N ASP A 242 10.77 -9.55 21.15
CA ASP A 242 9.76 -10.27 21.94
C ASP A 242 8.45 -10.41 21.17
N LEU A 243 8.24 -9.49 20.21
CA LEU A 243 7.20 -9.52 19.20
C LEU A 243 7.82 -9.17 17.84
N LEU A 244 7.78 -10.12 16.90
CA LEU A 244 8.12 -9.90 15.50
C LEU A 244 6.84 -9.83 14.65
N MET A 245 6.69 -8.74 13.91
CA MET A 245 5.55 -8.49 13.04
C MET A 245 6.01 -8.29 11.61
N ILE A 246 5.55 -9.17 10.71
CA ILE A 246 5.92 -9.17 9.29
C ILE A 246 4.68 -8.94 8.43
N ASP A 247 4.62 -7.77 7.80
CA ASP A 247 3.48 -7.36 6.96
C ASP A 247 3.65 -7.86 5.51
N ASP A 248 2.56 -8.29 4.89
CA ASP A 248 2.47 -8.65 3.47
C ASP A 248 3.50 -9.70 3.00
N VAL A 249 3.48 -10.89 3.61
CA VAL A 249 4.43 -11.99 3.31
C VAL A 249 4.41 -12.46 1.85
N GLN A 250 3.37 -12.16 1.09
CA GLN A 250 3.32 -12.46 -0.35
C GLN A 250 4.49 -11.83 -1.15
N PHE A 251 5.11 -10.75 -0.64
CA PHE A 251 6.21 -10.06 -1.35
C PHE A 251 7.53 -10.84 -1.39
N ILE A 252 7.69 -11.93 -0.61
CA ILE A 252 8.87 -12.80 -0.71
C ILE A 252 8.67 -14.01 -1.63
N ALA A 253 7.53 -14.10 -2.32
CA ALA A 253 7.25 -15.17 -3.28
C ALA A 253 8.33 -15.24 -4.39
N GLY A 254 8.83 -16.44 -4.66
CA GLY A 254 9.90 -16.70 -5.62
C GLY A 254 11.28 -16.13 -5.24
N LYS A 255 11.48 -15.72 -3.99
CA LYS A 255 12.77 -15.22 -3.46
C LYS A 255 13.42 -16.24 -2.53
N ASP A 256 13.95 -17.32 -3.10
CA ASP A 256 14.41 -18.52 -2.37
C ASP A 256 15.33 -18.20 -1.17
N SER A 257 16.39 -17.40 -1.37
CA SER A 257 17.31 -17.04 -0.28
C SER A 257 16.64 -16.24 0.85
N THR A 258 15.67 -15.39 0.50
CA THR A 258 14.91 -14.60 1.48
C THR A 258 13.90 -15.46 2.22
N GLN A 259 13.26 -16.39 1.51
CA GLN A 259 12.34 -17.37 2.11
C GLN A 259 13.06 -18.31 3.07
N GLU A 260 14.26 -18.76 2.72
CA GLU A 260 15.10 -19.56 3.60
C GLU A 260 15.42 -18.81 4.90
N GLU A 261 15.90 -17.56 4.80
CA GLU A 261 16.18 -16.76 6.00
C GLU A 261 14.92 -16.47 6.83
N PHE A 262 13.80 -16.19 6.15
CA PHE A 262 12.52 -15.99 6.81
C PHE A 262 12.08 -17.24 7.58
N PHE A 263 12.18 -18.42 6.96
CA PHE A 263 11.89 -19.70 7.60
C PHE A 263 12.72 -19.93 8.86
N HIS A 264 14.03 -19.66 8.82
CA HIS A 264 14.90 -19.75 9.98
C HIS A 264 14.51 -18.76 11.07
N THR A 265 14.25 -17.50 10.71
CA THR A 265 13.84 -16.45 11.64
C THR A 265 12.53 -16.83 12.36
N MET A 266 11.52 -17.31 11.62
CA MET A 266 10.25 -17.74 12.21
C MET A 266 10.44 -18.86 13.22
N ASN A 267 11.21 -19.89 12.86
CA ASN A 267 11.41 -21.05 13.74
C ASN A 267 12.09 -20.65 15.05
N GLU A 268 13.06 -19.74 14.99
CA GLU A 268 13.76 -19.27 16.18
C GLU A 268 12.87 -18.44 17.10
N ILE A 269 12.04 -17.54 16.54
CA ILE A 269 11.06 -16.78 17.31
C ILE A 269 10.05 -17.73 17.99
N ILE A 270 9.51 -18.69 17.24
CA ILE A 270 8.54 -19.66 17.75
C ILE A 270 9.17 -20.54 18.84
N SER A 271 10.35 -21.13 18.59
CA SER A 271 11.03 -22.01 19.55
C SER A 271 11.50 -21.28 20.82
N ALA A 272 11.74 -19.97 20.74
CA ALA A 272 12.04 -19.14 21.90
C ALA A 272 10.80 -18.72 22.70
N GLY A 273 9.60 -19.14 22.31
CA GLY A 273 8.34 -18.74 22.96
C GLY A 273 7.96 -17.27 22.72
N LYS A 274 8.57 -16.62 21.73
CA LYS A 274 8.34 -15.21 21.38
C LYS A 274 7.19 -15.09 20.39
N ARG A 275 6.59 -13.89 20.32
CA ARG A 275 5.36 -13.68 19.53
C ARG A 275 5.69 -13.41 18.07
N LEU A 276 5.03 -14.12 17.17
CA LEU A 276 5.13 -13.92 15.73
C LEU A 276 3.75 -13.59 15.15
N VAL A 277 3.62 -12.41 14.53
CA VAL A 277 2.41 -12.00 13.80
C VAL A 277 2.77 -11.77 12.34
N ILE A 278 2.03 -12.38 11.44
CA ILE A 278 2.27 -12.31 10.00
C ILE A 278 0.98 -11.91 9.31
N THR A 279 1.05 -11.09 8.26
CA THR A 279 -0.10 -10.79 7.41
C THR A 279 0.12 -11.22 5.97
N ALA A 280 -0.98 -11.45 5.25
CA ALA A 280 -0.98 -11.73 3.82
C ALA A 280 -2.24 -11.25 3.11
N ASP A 281 -2.21 -11.16 1.78
CA ASP A 281 -3.40 -10.89 0.97
C ASP A 281 -4.38 -12.08 0.85
N ARG A 282 -3.93 -13.28 1.22
CA ARG A 282 -4.66 -14.55 1.10
C ARG A 282 -4.24 -15.58 2.15
N SER A 283 -4.99 -16.67 2.27
CA SER A 283 -4.68 -17.76 3.20
C SER A 283 -3.38 -18.49 2.83
N PRO A 284 -2.72 -19.19 3.78
CA PRO A 284 -1.45 -19.86 3.53
C PRO A 284 -1.50 -20.84 2.34
N GLN A 285 -2.59 -21.60 2.21
CA GLN A 285 -2.76 -22.59 1.13
C GLN A 285 -2.82 -21.98 -0.27
N ASN A 286 -3.14 -20.68 -0.37
CA ASN A 286 -3.29 -19.97 -1.63
C ASN A 286 -2.08 -19.08 -1.96
N LEU A 287 -1.05 -19.05 -1.11
CA LEU A 287 0.17 -18.27 -1.33
C LEU A 287 1.07 -18.96 -2.37
N GLU A 288 0.94 -18.54 -3.62
CA GLU A 288 1.78 -19.01 -4.72
C GLU A 288 3.22 -18.54 -4.57
N GLY A 289 4.17 -19.42 -4.93
CA GLY A 289 5.60 -19.09 -4.91
C GLY A 289 6.23 -19.04 -3.52
N ILE A 290 5.53 -19.44 -2.46
CA ILE A 290 6.06 -19.62 -1.11
C ILE A 290 6.34 -21.10 -0.85
N GLU A 291 7.49 -21.42 -0.25
CA GLU A 291 7.88 -22.79 0.04
C GLU A 291 6.92 -23.50 1.00
N ASN A 292 6.59 -24.77 0.72
CA ASN A 292 5.66 -25.58 1.51
C ASN A 292 6.00 -25.64 3.01
N ARG A 293 7.29 -25.64 3.36
CA ARG A 293 7.73 -25.64 4.78
C ARG A 293 7.34 -24.37 5.52
N ILE A 294 7.30 -23.22 4.83
CA ILE A 294 6.83 -21.95 5.39
C ILE A 294 5.32 -22.04 5.56
N LEU A 295 4.59 -22.44 4.51
CA LEU A 295 3.13 -22.56 4.53
C LEU A 295 2.63 -23.46 5.66
N SER A 296 3.26 -24.62 5.86
CA SER A 296 2.95 -25.54 6.95
C SER A 296 3.15 -24.92 8.34
N ARG A 297 4.18 -24.09 8.52
CA ARG A 297 4.43 -23.39 9.79
C ARG A 297 3.42 -22.28 10.04
N LEU A 298 3.03 -21.54 9.00
CA LEU A 298 1.99 -20.52 9.08
C LEU A 298 0.63 -21.14 9.45
N ALA A 299 0.32 -22.28 8.86
CA ALA A 299 -0.95 -22.98 9.08
C ALA A 299 -1.06 -23.72 10.44
N TRP A 300 0.07 -24.00 11.11
CA TRP A 300 0.09 -24.64 12.42
C TRP A 300 -0.33 -23.69 13.57
N GLY A 301 -0.15 -22.38 13.37
CA GLY A 301 -0.64 -21.37 14.31
C GLY A 301 -2.13 -21.07 14.16
N LEU A 302 -2.55 -19.86 14.57
CA LEU A 302 -3.92 -19.39 14.33
C LEU A 302 -3.99 -18.62 13.03
N VAL A 303 -4.81 -19.11 12.10
CA VAL A 303 -5.13 -18.44 10.83
C VAL A 303 -6.46 -17.73 11.01
N ALA A 304 -6.46 -16.40 10.96
CA ALA A 304 -7.67 -15.60 11.08
C ALA A 304 -7.88 -14.75 9.82
N ASP A 305 -9.08 -14.85 9.26
CA ASP A 305 -9.50 -14.09 8.09
C ASP A 305 -10.13 -12.76 8.48
N ILE A 306 -9.92 -11.76 7.62
CA ILE A 306 -10.63 -10.49 7.65
C ILE A 306 -11.42 -10.40 6.35
N ASN A 307 -12.73 -10.30 6.50
CA ASN A 307 -13.67 -10.26 5.38
C ASN A 307 -14.04 -8.82 5.00
N PRO A 308 -14.54 -8.61 3.77
CA PRO A 308 -15.10 -7.31 3.37
C PRO A 308 -16.16 -6.84 4.37
N ALA A 309 -16.07 -5.57 4.77
CA ALA A 309 -17.02 -4.98 5.70
C ALA A 309 -18.42 -4.94 5.08
N ASP A 310 -19.45 -5.28 5.84
CA ASP A 310 -20.84 -5.09 5.45
C ASP A 310 -21.25 -3.62 5.57
N TYR A 311 -22.51 -3.31 5.23
CA TYR A 311 -23.01 -1.94 5.31
C TYR A 311 -22.92 -1.36 6.73
N GLU A 312 -23.31 -2.14 7.75
CA GLU A 312 -23.32 -1.69 9.15
C GLU A 312 -21.91 -1.40 9.66
N LEU A 313 -20.94 -2.25 9.33
CA LEU A 313 -19.55 -2.05 9.69
C LEU A 313 -18.96 -0.84 8.95
N ARG A 314 -19.23 -0.67 7.65
CA ARG A 314 -18.79 0.52 6.90
C ARG A 314 -19.34 1.82 7.47
N LEU A 315 -20.62 1.84 7.81
CA LEU A 315 -21.26 2.98 8.48
C LEU A 315 -20.58 3.29 9.82
N SER A 316 -20.36 2.27 10.64
CA SER A 316 -19.71 2.41 11.95
C SER A 316 -18.28 2.91 11.84
N ILE A 317 -17.52 2.46 10.82
CA ILE A 317 -16.18 2.96 10.51
C ILE A 317 -16.22 4.44 10.17
N LEU A 318 -17.12 4.89 9.29
CA LEU A 318 -17.24 6.30 8.93
C LEU A 318 -17.57 7.17 10.14
N LEU A 319 -18.52 6.75 10.97
CA LEU A 319 -18.90 7.46 12.19
C LEU A 319 -17.73 7.56 13.18
N GLU A 320 -16.97 6.49 13.36
CA GLU A 320 -15.80 6.50 14.23
C GLU A 320 -14.69 7.42 13.67
N LYS A 321 -14.51 7.47 12.35
CA LYS A 321 -13.58 8.40 11.71
C LYS A 321 -14.02 9.86 11.86
N MET A 322 -15.32 10.14 11.79
CA MET A 322 -15.85 11.49 12.00
C MET A 322 -15.57 12.03 13.42
N LYS A 323 -15.65 11.19 14.45
CA LYS A 323 -15.31 11.61 15.84
C LYS A 323 -13.88 12.14 15.96
N ARG A 324 -12.98 11.70 15.07
CA ARG A 324 -11.57 12.12 15.02
C ARG A 324 -11.34 13.34 14.13
N MET A 325 -12.39 13.88 13.52
CA MET A 325 -12.38 15.06 12.65
C MET A 325 -13.35 16.12 13.21
N PRO A 326 -13.12 16.68 14.40
CA PRO A 326 -14.07 17.58 15.07
C PRO A 326 -14.35 18.88 14.29
N GLY A 327 -13.48 19.26 13.34
CA GLY A 327 -13.70 20.41 12.45
C GLY A 327 -14.54 20.11 11.20
N ALA A 328 -14.91 18.85 10.96
CA ALA A 328 -15.64 18.44 9.78
C ALA A 328 -17.12 18.23 10.11
N THR A 329 -18.01 18.95 9.44
CA THR A 329 -19.46 18.73 9.51
C THR A 329 -19.90 18.02 8.24
N VAL A 330 -20.17 16.72 8.33
CA VAL A 330 -20.63 15.88 7.21
C VAL A 330 -22.07 15.47 7.49
N GLY A 331 -22.98 15.70 6.54
CA GLY A 331 -24.37 15.28 6.66
C GLY A 331 -24.52 13.74 6.76
N GLU A 332 -25.50 13.28 7.53
CA GLU A 332 -25.77 11.83 7.69
C GLU A 332 -26.11 11.15 6.35
N ASP A 333 -26.75 11.88 5.45
CA ASP A 333 -27.07 11.47 4.08
C ASP A 333 -25.81 11.20 3.25
N VAL A 334 -24.75 12.01 3.42
CA VAL A 334 -23.45 11.79 2.79
C VAL A 334 -22.78 10.54 3.37
N ILE A 335 -22.86 10.33 4.68
CA ILE A 335 -22.28 9.13 5.32
C ILE A 335 -22.99 7.86 4.86
N ASP A 336 -24.33 7.83 4.85
CA ASP A 336 -25.11 6.72 4.30
C ASP A 336 -24.77 6.48 2.82
N PHE A 337 -24.66 7.56 2.03
CA PHE A 337 -24.28 7.49 0.63
C PHE A 337 -22.91 6.83 0.43
N LEU A 338 -21.88 7.22 1.20
CA LEU A 338 -20.55 6.62 1.14
C LEU A 338 -20.59 5.13 1.52
N ALA A 339 -21.25 4.78 2.63
CA ALA A 339 -21.35 3.40 3.10
C ALA A 339 -22.06 2.46 2.11
N ARG A 340 -23.00 3.01 1.31
CA ARG A 340 -23.69 2.25 0.24
C ARG A 340 -22.91 2.16 -1.06
N LYS A 341 -22.19 3.23 -1.44
CA LYS A 341 -21.55 3.32 -2.76
C LYS A 341 -20.13 2.79 -2.81
N ILE A 342 -19.39 2.86 -1.71
CA ILE A 342 -17.99 2.42 -1.67
C ILE A 342 -17.91 1.12 -0.89
N THR A 343 -17.94 0.01 -1.63
CA THR A 343 -18.02 -1.36 -1.07
C THR A 343 -16.76 -2.19 -1.28
N SER A 344 -15.76 -1.65 -2.00
CA SER A 344 -14.53 -2.33 -2.40
C SER A 344 -13.63 -2.69 -1.23
N ASN A 345 -13.20 -1.69 -0.45
CA ASN A 345 -12.37 -1.85 0.74
C ASN A 345 -12.48 -0.63 1.66
N VAL A 346 -12.11 -0.81 2.94
CA VAL A 346 -12.21 0.24 3.96
C VAL A 346 -11.26 1.40 3.68
N ARG A 347 -10.10 1.15 3.06
CA ARG A 347 -9.13 2.19 2.71
C ARG A 347 -9.71 3.20 1.71
N GLU A 348 -10.43 2.74 0.69
CA GLU A 348 -11.10 3.62 -0.28
C GLU A 348 -12.27 4.37 0.37
N LEU A 349 -13.04 3.70 1.24
CA LEU A 349 -14.11 4.33 2.01
C LEU A 349 -13.60 5.49 2.87
N GLU A 350 -12.54 5.25 3.64
CA GLU A 350 -11.88 6.29 4.44
C GLU A 350 -11.24 7.36 3.56
N GLY A 351 -10.63 6.96 2.45
CA GLY A 351 -10.03 7.88 1.47
C GLY A 351 -11.05 8.86 0.88
N ALA A 352 -12.26 8.37 0.59
CA ALA A 352 -13.35 9.20 0.09
C ALA A 352 -13.85 10.20 1.14
N LEU A 353 -14.05 9.76 2.39
CA LEU A 353 -14.41 10.66 3.49
C LEU A 353 -13.33 11.75 3.69
N ASN A 354 -12.06 11.34 3.78
CA ASN A 354 -10.93 12.27 3.91
C ASN A 354 -10.89 13.28 2.76
N ARG A 355 -11.14 12.83 1.52
CA ARG A 355 -11.15 13.68 0.34
C ARG A 355 -12.26 14.73 0.44
N ILE A 356 -13.49 14.34 0.74
CA ILE A 356 -14.61 15.28 0.87
C ILE A 356 -14.32 16.32 1.96
N VAL A 357 -13.85 15.88 3.14
CA VAL A 357 -13.52 16.78 4.25
C VAL A 357 -12.40 17.76 3.89
N ALA A 358 -11.34 17.27 3.25
CA ALA A 358 -10.22 18.11 2.82
C ALA A 358 -10.66 19.16 1.78
N TYR A 359 -11.44 18.76 0.77
CA TYR A 359 -11.93 19.68 -0.25
C TYR A 359 -12.88 20.73 0.34
N SER A 360 -13.77 20.33 1.25
CA SER A 360 -14.67 21.27 1.92
C SER A 360 -13.90 22.30 2.73
N THR A 361 -12.88 21.86 3.48
CA THR A 361 -12.02 22.75 4.26
C THR A 361 -11.28 23.75 3.38
N LEU A 362 -10.81 23.33 2.20
CA LEU A 362 -10.06 24.17 1.27
C LEU A 362 -10.96 25.17 0.50
N VAL A 363 -12.16 24.75 0.11
CA VAL A 363 -13.07 25.56 -0.72
C VAL A 363 -14.08 26.34 0.13
N GLY A 364 -14.23 26.00 1.42
CA GLY A 364 -15.19 26.64 2.32
C GLY A 364 -16.65 26.30 2.01
N LYS A 365 -16.91 25.17 1.36
CA LYS A 365 -18.27 24.72 1.01
C LYS A 365 -18.80 23.69 2.00
N PRO A 366 -20.11 23.71 2.33
CA PRO A 366 -20.71 22.67 3.15
C PRO A 366 -20.62 21.31 2.45
N ILE A 367 -20.54 20.25 3.25
CA ILE A 367 -20.50 18.87 2.76
C ILE A 367 -21.94 18.35 2.64
N ASP A 368 -22.52 18.53 1.45
CA ASP A 368 -23.80 17.95 1.06
C ASP A 368 -23.61 16.82 0.02
N LEU A 369 -24.72 16.15 -0.34
CA LEU A 369 -24.71 15.02 -1.27
C LEU A 369 -24.21 15.42 -2.67
N ASP A 370 -24.54 16.62 -3.15
CA ASP A 370 -24.14 17.08 -4.48
C ASP A 370 -22.65 17.39 -4.52
N PHE A 371 -22.12 18.02 -3.47
CA PHE A 371 -20.69 18.23 -3.27
C PHE A 371 -19.94 16.90 -3.21
N ALA A 372 -20.43 15.93 -2.44
CA ALA A 372 -19.83 14.61 -2.35
C ALA A 372 -19.78 13.90 -3.71
N ARG A 373 -20.86 13.96 -4.51
CA ARG A 373 -20.91 13.39 -5.87
C ARG A 373 -19.94 14.07 -6.82
N GLN A 374 -19.79 15.39 -6.73
CA GLN A 374 -18.87 16.15 -7.56
C GLN A 374 -17.41 15.80 -7.23
N VAL A 375 -17.04 15.78 -5.95
CA VAL A 375 -15.66 15.51 -5.49
C VAL A 375 -15.24 14.05 -5.72
N LEU A 376 -16.18 13.12 -5.66
CA LEU A 376 -15.92 11.68 -5.80
C LEU A 376 -16.28 11.12 -7.19
N ALA A 377 -16.49 11.96 -8.20
CA ALA A 377 -16.96 11.51 -9.51
C ALA A 377 -16.07 10.42 -10.14
N ASP A 378 -14.75 10.48 -9.93
CA ASP A 378 -13.77 9.49 -10.38
C ASP A 378 -13.88 8.16 -9.58
N VAL A 379 -13.94 8.25 -8.25
CA VAL A 379 -14.05 7.10 -7.34
C VAL A 379 -15.38 6.37 -7.59
N LEU A 380 -16.46 7.13 -7.69
CA LEU A 380 -17.79 6.60 -7.96
C LEU A 380 -17.88 5.95 -9.33
N LYS A 381 -17.24 6.50 -10.38
CA LYS A 381 -17.19 5.87 -11.71
C LYS A 381 -16.47 4.52 -11.71
N ALA A 382 -15.42 4.37 -10.89
CA ALA A 382 -14.73 3.09 -10.74
C ALA A 382 -15.63 2.02 -10.08
N HIS A 383 -16.49 2.43 -9.13
CA HIS A 383 -17.46 1.53 -8.48
C HIS A 383 -18.77 1.34 -9.25
N ASP A 384 -19.15 2.25 -10.14
CA ASP A 384 -20.34 2.12 -10.99
C ASP A 384 -20.11 1.19 -12.19
N ARG A 385 -19.01 0.40 -12.18
CA ARG A 385 -18.79 -0.71 -13.11
C ARG A 385 -19.79 -1.83 -12.80
N LYS A 386 -21.04 -1.60 -13.21
CA LYS A 386 -22.13 -2.57 -13.08
C LYS A 386 -21.75 -3.81 -13.87
N VAL A 387 -21.82 -4.96 -13.21
CA VAL A 387 -21.79 -6.27 -13.87
C VAL A 387 -22.79 -6.23 -15.02
N THR A 388 -22.28 -6.40 -16.24
CA THR A 388 -23.10 -6.43 -17.46
C THR A 388 -23.40 -7.86 -17.87
N ILE A 389 -24.51 -8.07 -18.60
CA ILE A 389 -24.81 -9.39 -19.16
C ILE A 389 -23.66 -9.86 -20.08
N ASP A 390 -23.09 -8.94 -20.86
CA ASP A 390 -22.01 -9.24 -21.79
C ASP A 390 -20.71 -9.65 -21.07
N GLU A 391 -20.46 -9.12 -19.87
CA GLU A 391 -19.36 -9.53 -19.00
C GLU A 391 -19.59 -10.90 -18.38
N ILE A 392 -20.79 -11.17 -17.85
CA ILE A 392 -21.16 -12.49 -17.34
C ILE A 392 -21.00 -13.55 -18.43
N GLN A 393 -21.46 -13.26 -19.64
CA GLN A 393 -21.34 -14.19 -20.77
C GLN A 393 -19.87 -14.53 -21.08
N ARG A 394 -18.99 -13.52 -21.12
CA ARG A 394 -17.55 -13.74 -21.35
C ARG A 394 -16.93 -14.57 -20.22
N LYS A 395 -17.13 -14.17 -18.96
CA LYS A 395 -16.57 -14.87 -17.80
C LYS A 395 -17.03 -16.33 -17.71
N VAL A 396 -18.30 -16.60 -18.00
CA VAL A 396 -18.83 -17.97 -18.02
C VAL A 396 -18.30 -18.76 -19.21
N ALA A 397 -18.16 -18.14 -20.39
CA ALA A 397 -17.55 -18.78 -21.55
C ALA A 397 -16.09 -19.18 -21.28
N ASP A 398 -15.31 -18.26 -20.70
CA ASP A 398 -13.91 -18.48 -20.34
C ASP A 398 -13.78 -19.60 -19.29
N TYR A 399 -14.61 -19.57 -18.24
CA TYR A 399 -14.58 -20.56 -17.17
C TYR A 399 -14.85 -21.99 -17.66
N TYR A 400 -15.84 -22.17 -18.54
CA TYR A 400 -16.18 -23.48 -19.10
C TYR A 400 -15.39 -23.81 -20.38
N ALA A 401 -14.42 -22.97 -20.76
CA ALA A 401 -13.62 -23.11 -21.98
C ALA A 401 -14.45 -23.31 -23.26
N ILE A 402 -15.57 -22.59 -23.38
CA ILE A 402 -16.44 -22.58 -24.58
C ILE A 402 -16.39 -21.22 -25.27
N LYS A 403 -16.78 -21.16 -26.55
CA LYS A 403 -16.83 -19.87 -27.25
C LYS A 403 -18.09 -19.09 -26.82
N LEU A 404 -17.98 -17.77 -26.75
CA LEU A 404 -19.12 -16.89 -26.52
C LEU A 404 -20.26 -17.12 -27.55
N SER A 405 -19.91 -17.42 -28.80
CA SER A 405 -20.89 -17.78 -29.85
C SER A 405 -21.70 -19.02 -29.49
N ASP A 406 -21.12 -19.98 -28.74
CA ASP A 406 -21.81 -21.21 -28.35
C ASP A 406 -22.88 -20.92 -27.29
N LEU A 407 -22.59 -20.02 -26.34
CA LEU A 407 -23.58 -19.51 -25.38
C LEU A 407 -24.77 -18.85 -26.07
N LEU A 408 -24.55 -18.16 -27.18
CA LEU A 408 -25.62 -17.50 -27.94
C LEU A 408 -26.36 -18.45 -28.91
N SER A 409 -25.69 -19.50 -29.40
CA SER A 409 -26.22 -20.47 -30.37
C SER A 409 -27.44 -21.24 -29.88
N ALA A 410 -28.24 -21.83 -30.79
CA ALA A 410 -29.36 -22.72 -30.45
C ALA A 410 -28.93 -24.14 -29.98
N ARG A 411 -27.62 -24.42 -29.87
CA ARG A 411 -27.10 -25.76 -29.57
C ARG A 411 -27.57 -26.25 -28.18
N ARG A 412 -28.12 -27.47 -28.13
CA ARG A 412 -28.72 -28.08 -26.92
C ARG A 412 -27.83 -29.11 -26.21
N ALA A 413 -26.64 -29.39 -26.74
CA ALA A 413 -25.67 -30.29 -26.10
C ALA A 413 -25.39 -29.84 -24.66
N ARG A 414 -25.30 -30.79 -23.72
CA ARG A 414 -25.17 -30.49 -22.28
C ARG A 414 -23.98 -29.57 -21.99
N GLU A 415 -22.84 -29.83 -22.62
CA GLU A 415 -21.60 -29.04 -22.54
C GLU A 415 -21.76 -27.54 -22.88
N VAL A 416 -22.80 -27.17 -23.64
CA VAL A 416 -23.10 -25.77 -23.98
C VAL A 416 -24.35 -25.26 -23.25
N ALA A 417 -25.36 -26.12 -23.13
CA ALA A 417 -26.62 -25.76 -22.49
C ALA A 417 -26.45 -25.49 -20.99
N ARG A 418 -25.58 -26.24 -20.29
CA ARG A 418 -25.29 -26.03 -18.87
C ARG A 418 -24.62 -24.67 -18.60
N PRO A 419 -23.48 -24.34 -19.22
CA PRO A 419 -22.88 -23.01 -19.09
C PRO A 419 -23.84 -21.88 -19.43
N ARG A 420 -24.69 -22.06 -20.45
CA ARG A 420 -25.71 -21.07 -20.81
C ARG A 420 -26.76 -20.87 -19.72
N GLN A 421 -27.25 -21.95 -19.12
CA GLN A 421 -28.19 -21.87 -17.99
C GLN A 421 -27.55 -21.17 -16.78
N VAL A 422 -26.29 -21.49 -16.49
CA VAL A 422 -25.50 -20.83 -15.44
C VAL A 422 -25.37 -19.33 -15.72
N ALA A 423 -25.01 -18.94 -16.95
CA ALA A 423 -24.90 -17.54 -17.33
C ALA A 423 -26.23 -16.77 -17.21
N MET A 424 -27.36 -17.38 -17.58
CA MET A 424 -28.70 -16.80 -17.41
C MET A 424 -29.07 -16.65 -15.93
N PHE A 425 -28.76 -17.66 -15.11
CA PHE A 425 -28.95 -17.63 -13.67
C PHE A 425 -28.16 -16.49 -13.01
N LEU A 426 -26.87 -16.39 -13.33
CA LEU A 426 -26.00 -15.33 -12.84
C LEU A 426 -26.46 -13.95 -13.33
N ALA A 427 -26.85 -13.81 -14.59
CA ALA A 427 -27.42 -12.56 -15.11
C ALA A 427 -28.69 -12.13 -14.38
N LYS A 428 -29.53 -13.08 -13.96
CA LYS A 428 -30.73 -12.76 -13.20
C LYS A 428 -30.42 -12.35 -11.75
N ARG A 429 -29.36 -12.89 -11.14
CA ARG A 429 -28.96 -12.55 -9.76
C ARG A 429 -28.10 -11.30 -9.64
N LEU A 430 -27.15 -11.13 -10.56
CA LEU A 430 -26.10 -10.12 -10.47
C LEU A 430 -26.41 -8.85 -11.25
N THR A 431 -27.54 -8.80 -11.96
CA THR A 431 -27.95 -7.60 -12.72
C THR A 431 -29.42 -7.25 -12.46
N PRO A 432 -29.81 -5.96 -12.54
CA PRO A 432 -31.20 -5.54 -12.38
C PRO A 432 -32.05 -5.79 -13.65
N ARG A 433 -31.57 -6.61 -14.61
CA ARG A 433 -32.22 -6.79 -15.90
C ARG A 433 -33.44 -7.71 -15.81
N SER A 434 -34.44 -7.41 -16.63
CA SER A 434 -35.66 -8.21 -16.72
C SER A 434 -35.41 -9.55 -17.44
N LEU A 435 -36.23 -10.58 -17.18
CA LEU A 435 -36.14 -11.86 -17.90
C LEU A 435 -36.20 -11.70 -19.43
N PRO A 436 -37.08 -10.84 -19.99
CA PRO A 436 -37.07 -10.53 -21.43
C PRO A 436 -35.76 -9.88 -21.93
N ASP A 437 -35.17 -8.96 -21.16
CA ASP A 437 -33.90 -8.32 -21.54
C ASP A 437 -32.74 -9.34 -21.54
N ILE A 438 -32.71 -10.21 -20.53
CA ILE A 438 -31.74 -11.31 -20.45
C ILE A 438 -31.91 -12.22 -21.67
N GLY A 439 -33.14 -12.67 -21.95
CA GLY A 439 -33.43 -13.55 -23.09
C GLY A 439 -32.95 -12.97 -24.43
N ARG A 440 -33.22 -11.68 -24.68
CA ARG A 440 -32.72 -10.95 -25.86
C ARG A 440 -31.19 -11.02 -25.99
N ARG A 441 -30.46 -10.86 -24.88
CA ARG A 441 -28.99 -10.90 -24.84
C ARG A 441 -28.41 -12.29 -24.99
N PHE A 442 -29.19 -13.35 -24.76
CA PHE A 442 -28.79 -14.73 -25.01
C PHE A 442 -29.38 -15.22 -26.33
N GLY A 443 -29.03 -14.58 -27.44
CA GLY A 443 -29.43 -15.04 -28.78
C GLY A 443 -30.93 -14.94 -29.08
N GLY A 444 -31.62 -13.92 -28.55
CA GLY A 444 -33.03 -13.67 -28.86
C GLY A 444 -34.01 -14.66 -28.23
N ARG A 445 -33.69 -15.24 -27.07
CA ARG A 445 -34.52 -16.24 -26.40
C ARG A 445 -35.70 -15.63 -25.65
N ASP A 446 -36.78 -16.39 -25.56
CA ASP A 446 -37.94 -16.02 -24.76
C ASP A 446 -37.66 -15.96 -23.26
N HIS A 447 -38.38 -15.06 -22.58
CA HIS A 447 -38.30 -14.88 -21.14
C HIS A 447 -38.59 -16.16 -20.35
N THR A 448 -39.45 -17.03 -20.88
CA THR A 448 -39.76 -18.36 -20.31
C THR A 448 -38.53 -19.27 -20.32
N THR A 449 -37.69 -19.20 -21.35
CA THR A 449 -36.43 -19.96 -21.42
C THR A 449 -35.48 -19.56 -20.30
N VAL A 450 -35.38 -18.26 -20.02
CA VAL A 450 -34.56 -17.74 -18.91
C VAL A 450 -35.14 -18.18 -17.56
N MET A 451 -36.46 -18.12 -17.39
CA MET A 451 -37.14 -18.59 -16.18
C MET A 451 -36.88 -20.08 -15.92
N HIS A 452 -37.01 -20.92 -16.95
CA HIS A 452 -36.71 -22.35 -16.85
C HIS A 452 -35.23 -22.62 -16.54
N ALA A 453 -34.31 -21.85 -17.13
CA ALA A 453 -32.88 -21.96 -16.85
C ALA A 453 -32.57 -21.62 -15.38
N VAL A 454 -33.11 -20.51 -14.86
CA VAL A 454 -32.94 -20.08 -13.46
C VAL A 454 -33.45 -21.16 -12.51
N LYS A 455 -34.72 -21.59 -12.67
CA LYS A 455 -35.32 -22.63 -11.83
C LYS A 455 -34.51 -23.93 -11.86
N ARG A 456 -34.06 -24.33 -13.05
CA ARG A 456 -33.27 -25.56 -13.22
C ARG A 456 -31.95 -25.47 -12.47
N ILE A 457 -31.22 -24.36 -12.57
CA ILE A 457 -29.96 -24.18 -11.82
C ILE A 457 -30.22 -24.18 -10.31
N GLU A 458 -31.29 -23.55 -9.83
CA GLU A 458 -31.62 -23.54 -8.40
C GLU A 458 -31.90 -24.94 -7.86
N GLU A 459 -32.66 -25.77 -8.58
CA GLU A 459 -32.89 -27.18 -8.21
C GLU A 459 -31.58 -27.96 -8.13
N LEU A 460 -30.71 -27.79 -9.12
CA LEU A 460 -29.50 -28.60 -9.24
C LEU A 460 -28.40 -28.24 -8.25
N ARG A 461 -28.35 -26.98 -7.80
CA ARG A 461 -27.40 -26.59 -6.76
C ARG A 461 -27.61 -27.34 -5.43
N ALA A 462 -28.82 -27.82 -5.17
CA ALA A 462 -29.10 -28.62 -3.99
C ALA A 462 -28.50 -30.04 -4.08
N ASP A 463 -28.42 -30.59 -5.29
CA ASP A 463 -28.06 -31.99 -5.53
C ASP A 463 -26.63 -32.16 -6.10
N ASP A 464 -26.04 -31.12 -6.68
CA ASP A 464 -24.77 -31.14 -7.42
C ASP A 464 -23.76 -30.17 -6.78
N SER A 465 -22.91 -30.70 -5.90
CA SER A 465 -21.93 -29.92 -5.13
C SER A 465 -20.82 -29.32 -6.01
N GLU A 466 -20.50 -29.95 -7.14
CA GLU A 466 -19.53 -29.45 -8.11
C GLU A 466 -20.09 -28.22 -8.84
N LEU A 467 -21.35 -28.30 -9.28
CA LEU A 467 -22.04 -27.16 -9.89
C LEU A 467 -22.22 -25.99 -8.91
N ASP A 468 -22.49 -26.26 -7.63
CA ASP A 468 -22.60 -25.22 -6.61
C ASP A 468 -21.26 -24.51 -6.35
N ALA A 469 -20.16 -25.27 -6.31
CA ALA A 469 -18.81 -24.73 -6.20
C ALA A 469 -18.44 -23.88 -7.43
N ASP A 470 -18.78 -24.33 -8.64
CA ASP A 470 -18.60 -23.58 -9.89
C ASP A 470 -19.33 -22.24 -9.86
N ILE A 471 -20.62 -22.24 -9.49
CA ILE A 471 -21.44 -21.03 -9.41
C ILE A 471 -20.88 -20.06 -8.37
N THR A 472 -20.42 -20.58 -7.22
CA THR A 472 -19.78 -19.77 -6.17
C THR A 472 -18.49 -19.11 -6.65
N ARG A 473 -17.64 -19.85 -7.37
CA ARG A 473 -16.42 -19.31 -7.99
C ARG A 473 -16.73 -18.27 -9.06
N LEU A 474 -17.64 -18.58 -9.98
CA LEU A 474 -18.07 -17.67 -11.04
C LEU A 474 -18.65 -16.37 -10.47
N THR A 475 -19.45 -16.44 -9.41
CA THR A 475 -20.00 -15.26 -8.73
C THR A 475 -18.85 -14.38 -8.21
N ARG A 476 -17.85 -14.95 -7.53
CA ARG A 476 -16.67 -14.20 -7.07
C ARG A 476 -15.85 -13.61 -8.22
N ILE A 477 -15.70 -14.32 -9.33
CA ILE A 477 -14.96 -13.85 -10.52
C ILE A 477 -15.67 -12.68 -11.22
N ILE A 478 -17.00 -12.63 -11.14
CA ILE A 478 -17.83 -11.61 -11.77
C ILE A 478 -18.00 -10.38 -10.86
N ASP A 479 -18.04 -10.58 -9.54
CA ASP A 479 -18.13 -9.51 -8.54
C ASP A 479 -16.77 -8.84 -8.21
N ALA A 480 -15.66 -9.44 -8.67
CA ALA A 480 -14.29 -8.89 -8.56
C ALA A 480 -13.92 -8.04 -9.78
#